data_AF-A0A953IS92-F1
#
_entry.id   AF-A0A953IS92-F1
#
_cell.length_a   1.000
_cell.length_b   1.000
_cell.length_c   1.000
_cell.angle_alpha   90.00
_cell.angle_beta   90.00
_cell.angle_gamma   90.00
#
_symmetry.space_group_name_H-M   'P 1'
#
loop_
_entity.id
_entity.type
_entity.pdbx_description
1 polymer ?
#
loop_
_entity_poly.entity_id
_entity_poly.type
_entity_poly.pdbx_seq_one_letter_code
_entity_poly.pdbx_strand_id
1 'polypeptide(L)'
;MPLRIVQFHAIILTALALIPGGAHLFELPNKIGLAQTEYFTVQSIYRGWALFGIVLIAALIVNLLLAYMLRGQRTSALLAFAATVGIALTLVIFFTWTQPANLATAFWTQVPENWRSLRGAWEYSHAVNAGMTFLALCAT
;
A
#
# COMPACT_ATOMS: atom_id res chain seq x y z
N MET A 1 15.49 -26.12 -1.26
CA MET A 1 16.06 -24.80 -0.88
C MET A 1 15.43 -23.61 -1.60
N PRO A 2 15.22 -23.57 -2.93
CA PRO A 2 14.78 -22.32 -3.61
C PRO A 2 13.40 -21.84 -3.16
N LEU A 3 12.45 -22.74 -2.88
CA LEU A 3 11.10 -22.37 -2.42
C LEU A 3 11.12 -21.57 -1.10
N ARG A 4 11.90 -22.00 -0.11
CA ARG A 4 11.99 -21.32 1.20
C ARG A 4 12.59 -19.92 1.06
N ILE A 5 13.53 -19.75 0.13
CA ILE A 5 14.13 -18.43 -0.16
C ILE A 5 13.09 -17.51 -0.78
N VAL A 6 12.33 -17.98 -1.77
CA VAL A 6 11.25 -17.20 -2.40
C VAL A 6 10.18 -16.84 -1.38
N GLN A 7 9.75 -17.79 -0.55
CA GLN A 7 8.77 -17.54 0.50
C GLN A 7 9.26 -16.50 1.52
N PHE A 8 10.51 -16.62 1.98
CA PHE A 8 11.10 -15.63 2.89
C PHE A 8 11.07 -14.22 2.29
N HIS A 9 11.49 -14.06 1.02
CA HIS A 9 11.46 -12.77 0.35
C HIS A 9 10.03 -12.25 0.14
N ALA A 10 9.08 -13.13 -0.18
CA ALA A 10 7.68 -12.77 -0.31
C ALA A 10 7.18 -12.15 1.00
N ILE A 11 7.40 -12.83 2.13
CA ILE A 11 6.97 -12.37 3.46
C ILE A 11 7.61 -11.03 3.80
N ILE A 12 8.93 -10.92 3.68
CA ILE A 12 9.66 -9.70 4.05
C ILE A 12 9.25 -8.51 3.16
N LEU A 13 9.13 -8.71 1.85
CA LEU A 13 8.74 -7.64 0.93
C LEU A 13 7.28 -7.21 1.16
N THR A 14 6.35 -8.15 1.36
CA THR A 14 4.96 -7.79 1.69
C THR A 14 4.88 -7.05 3.03
N ALA A 15 5.65 -7.47 4.03
CA ALA A 15 5.69 -6.80 5.33
C ALA A 15 6.27 -5.38 5.24
N LEU A 16 7.35 -5.17 4.47
CA LEU A 16 7.90 -3.85 4.22
C LEU A 16 6.95 -2.96 3.41
N ALA A 17 6.23 -3.54 2.44
CA ALA A 17 5.21 -2.83 1.66
C ALA A 17 4.00 -2.40 2.50
N LEU A 18 3.70 -3.12 3.59
CA LEU A 18 2.64 -2.76 4.53
C LEU A 18 2.98 -1.50 5.35
N ILE A 19 4.27 -1.24 5.64
CA ILE A 19 4.69 -0.20 6.60
C ILE A 19 4.06 1.18 6.30
N PRO A 20 4.15 1.74 5.08
CA PRO A 20 3.57 3.05 4.80
C PRO A 20 2.06 3.09 4.97
N GLY A 21 1.35 2.07 4.47
CA GLY A 21 -0.10 1.96 4.62
C GLY A 21 -0.51 1.82 6.08
N GLY A 22 0.19 0.99 6.85
CA GLY A 22 -0.02 0.81 8.28
C GLY A 22 0.17 2.12 9.05
N ALA A 23 1.22 2.88 8.75
CA ALA A 23 1.45 4.20 9.34
C ALA A 23 0.26 5.15 9.08
N HIS A 24 -0.19 5.24 7.83
CA HIS A 24 -1.37 6.04 7.46
C HIS A 24 -2.65 5.58 8.17
N LEU A 25 -2.87 4.28 8.31
CA LEU A 25 -4.04 3.76 9.00
C LEU A 25 -4.05 4.17 10.48
N PHE A 26 -2.91 4.07 11.18
CA PHE A 26 -2.83 4.34 12.61
C PHE A 26 -2.80 5.83 12.96
N GLU A 27 -2.30 6.70 12.09
CA GLU A 27 -2.36 8.15 12.28
C GLU A 27 -3.74 8.75 11.92
N LEU A 28 -4.53 8.06 11.09
CA LEU A 28 -5.79 8.54 10.53
C LEU A 28 -6.73 9.19 11.55
N PRO A 29 -7.02 8.58 12.73
CA PRO A 29 -8.00 9.13 13.67
C PRO A 29 -7.63 10.52 14.19
N ASN A 30 -6.32 10.78 14.34
CA ASN A 30 -5.80 12.04 14.84
C ASN A 30 -5.52 13.04 13.71
N LYS A 31 -5.32 12.55 12.48
CA LYS A 31 -4.91 13.36 11.33
C LYS A 31 -6.08 13.89 10.50
N ILE A 32 -7.16 13.11 10.34
CA ILE A 32 -8.26 13.46 9.43
C ILE A 32 -9.02 14.74 9.85
N GLY A 33 -9.02 15.05 11.14
CA GLY A 33 -9.69 16.21 11.74
C GLY A 33 -8.84 17.48 11.76
N LEU A 34 -7.56 17.42 11.39
CA LEU A 34 -6.66 18.57 11.47
C LEU A 34 -7.16 19.73 10.61
N ALA A 35 -6.91 20.95 11.09
CA ALA A 35 -7.04 22.15 10.28
C ALA A 35 -6.00 22.15 9.15
N GLN A 36 -6.24 22.98 8.14
CA GLN A 36 -5.55 22.89 6.85
C GLN A 36 -4.02 23.01 7.00
N THR A 37 -3.56 24.02 7.73
CA THR A 37 -2.12 24.29 7.91
C THR A 37 -1.42 23.14 8.62
N GLU A 38 -2.04 22.60 9.66
CA GLU A 38 -1.52 21.46 10.44
C GLU A 38 -1.49 20.20 9.60
N TYR A 39 -2.56 19.92 8.85
CA TYR A 39 -2.64 18.77 7.95
C TYR A 39 -1.51 18.81 6.91
N PHE A 40 -1.33 19.94 6.21
CA PHE A 40 -0.29 20.08 5.20
C PHE A 40 1.13 20.04 5.79
N THR A 41 1.30 20.51 7.03
CA THR A 41 2.57 20.40 7.77
C THR A 41 2.89 18.93 8.04
N VAL A 42 1.96 18.16 8.62
CA VAL A 42 2.13 16.72 8.84
C VAL A 42 2.37 16.01 7.51
N GLN A 43 1.66 16.40 6.45
CA GLN A 43 1.76 15.77 5.15
C GLN A 43 3.14 15.92 4.49
N SER A 44 3.91 16.94 4.88
CA SER A 44 5.28 17.13 4.40
C SER A 44 6.26 16.01 4.84
N ILE A 45 5.93 15.24 5.89
CA ILE A 45 6.81 14.15 6.37
C ILE A 45 6.83 12.95 5.41
N TYR A 46 5.83 12.82 4.52
CA TYR A 46 5.75 11.73 3.55
C TYR A 46 6.49 12.02 2.23
N ARG A 47 7.22 13.12 2.15
CA ARG A 47 8.03 13.42 0.95
C ARG A 47 8.99 12.26 0.66
N GLY A 48 8.95 11.76 -0.57
CA GLY A 48 9.76 10.62 -1.01
C GLY A 48 9.19 9.23 -0.72
N TRP A 49 8.08 9.11 0.03
CA TRP A 49 7.48 7.81 0.36
C TRP A 49 6.93 7.05 -0.86
N ALA A 50 6.72 7.72 -1.99
CA ALA A 50 6.37 7.06 -3.25
C ALA A 50 7.38 5.98 -3.68
N LEU A 51 8.65 6.06 -3.22
CA LEU A 51 9.67 5.05 -3.48
C LEU A 51 9.36 3.68 -2.86
N PHE A 52 8.52 3.60 -1.82
CA PHE A 52 8.03 2.32 -1.30
C PHE A 52 7.20 1.55 -2.34
N GLY A 53 6.71 2.22 -3.40
CA GLY A 53 6.13 1.56 -4.57
C GLY A 53 7.06 0.53 -5.21
N ILE A 54 8.39 0.72 -5.16
CA ILE A 54 9.38 -0.26 -5.65
C ILE A 54 9.26 -1.57 -4.85
N VAL A 55 9.15 -1.47 -3.53
CA VAL A 55 9.00 -2.63 -2.63
C VAL A 55 7.68 -3.34 -2.88
N LEU A 56 6.60 -2.58 -3.12
CA LEU A 56 5.28 -3.13 -3.45
C LEU A 56 5.29 -3.92 -4.77
N ILE A 57 5.94 -3.38 -5.82
CA ILE A 57 6.11 -4.10 -7.09
C ILE A 57 6.97 -5.36 -6.92
N ALA A 58 8.04 -5.29 -6.13
CA ALA A 58 8.86 -6.46 -5.83
C ALA A 58 8.02 -7.54 -5.09
N ALA A 59 7.23 -7.14 -4.08
CA ALA A 59 6.34 -8.04 -3.35
C ALA A 59 5.33 -8.73 -4.29
N LEU A 60 4.75 -7.98 -5.24
CA LEU A 60 3.82 -8.52 -6.24
C LEU A 60 4.48 -9.63 -7.07
N ILE A 61 5.67 -9.36 -7.62
CA ILE A 61 6.39 -10.31 -8.48
C ILE A 61 6.76 -11.57 -7.69
N VAL A 62 7.27 -11.41 -6.46
CA VAL A 62 7.74 -12.54 -5.66
C VAL A 62 6.56 -13.39 -5.16
N ASN A 63 5.40 -12.81 -4.82
CA ASN A 63 4.20 -13.58 -4.48
C ASN A 63 3.64 -14.35 -5.69
N LEU A 64 3.69 -13.76 -6.90
CA LEU A 64 3.29 -14.47 -8.12
C LEU A 64 4.21 -15.66 -8.40
N LEU A 65 5.53 -15.47 -8.24
CA LEU A 65 6.50 -16.56 -8.35
C LEU A 65 6.26 -17.65 -7.30
N LEU A 66 5.97 -17.27 -6.05
CA LEU A 66 5.64 -18.19 -4.98
C LEU A 66 4.41 -19.03 -5.32
N ALA A 67 3.32 -18.41 -5.80
CA ALA A 67 2.11 -19.09 -6.24
C ALA A 67 2.40 -20.10 -7.36
N TYR A 68 3.21 -19.70 -8.35
CA TYR A 68 3.63 -20.59 -9.43
C TYR A 68 4.46 -21.78 -8.93
N MET A 69 5.40 -21.56 -8.00
CA MET A 69 6.21 -22.64 -7.43
C MET A 69 5.39 -23.61 -6.58
N LEU A 70 4.33 -23.10 -5.92
CA LEU A 70 3.42 -23.89 -5.11
C LEU A 70 2.28 -24.55 -5.90
N ARG A 71 2.22 -24.43 -7.24
CA ARG A 71 1.09 -24.91 -8.07
C ARG A 71 0.68 -26.38 -7.89
N GLY A 72 1.57 -27.24 -7.38
CA GLY A 72 1.25 -28.63 -7.02
C GLY A 72 0.53 -28.80 -5.67
N GLN A 73 0.53 -27.76 -4.82
CA GLN A 73 -0.08 -27.69 -3.50
C GLN A 73 -1.24 -26.69 -3.54
N ARG A 74 -2.43 -27.15 -3.93
CA ARG A 74 -3.61 -26.31 -4.22
C ARG A 74 -3.85 -25.19 -3.20
N THR A 75 -3.94 -25.52 -1.92
CA THR A 75 -4.23 -24.54 -0.86
C THR A 75 -3.16 -23.45 -0.78
N SER A 76 -1.88 -23.84 -0.73
CA SER A 76 -0.75 -22.90 -0.63
C SER A 76 -0.63 -22.04 -1.89
N ALA A 77 -0.87 -22.60 -3.08
CA ALA A 77 -0.89 -21.85 -4.34
C ALA A 77 -2.01 -20.81 -4.37
N LEU A 78 -3.21 -21.17 -3.90
CA LEU A 78 -4.35 -20.25 -3.84
C LEU A 78 -4.11 -19.10 -2.86
N LEU A 79 -3.49 -19.36 -1.71
CA LEU A 79 -3.14 -18.32 -0.74
C LEU A 79 -2.11 -17.34 -1.31
N ALA A 80 -0.99 -17.84 -1.86
CA ALA A 80 0.02 -16.99 -2.49
C ALA A 80 -0.54 -16.21 -3.71
N PHE A 81 -1.48 -16.80 -4.46
CA PHE A 81 -2.18 -16.12 -5.54
C PHE A 81 -3.13 -15.04 -4.99
N ALA A 82 -3.86 -15.31 -3.91
CA ALA A 82 -4.69 -14.30 -3.24
C ALA A 82 -3.85 -13.13 -2.72
N ALA A 83 -2.65 -13.39 -2.16
CA ALA A 83 -1.70 -12.34 -1.80
C ALA A 83 -1.29 -11.49 -3.01
N THR A 84 -0.99 -12.14 -4.14
CA THR A 84 -0.67 -11.45 -5.42
C THR A 84 -1.82 -10.55 -5.85
N VAL A 85 -3.06 -11.05 -5.83
CA VAL A 85 -4.26 -10.26 -6.19
C VAL A 85 -4.46 -9.10 -5.21
N GLY A 86 -4.31 -9.33 -3.91
CA GLY A 86 -4.40 -8.29 -2.89
C GLY A 86 -3.41 -7.15 -3.14
N ILE A 87 -2.15 -7.49 -3.40
CA ILE A 87 -1.12 -6.49 -3.76
C ILE A 87 -1.47 -5.78 -5.07
N ALA A 88 -1.95 -6.48 -6.09
CA ALA A 88 -2.38 -5.85 -7.34
C ALA A 88 -3.54 -4.86 -7.13
N LEU A 89 -4.51 -5.20 -6.26
CA LEU A 89 -5.61 -4.31 -5.90
C LEU A 89 -5.11 -3.05 -5.17
N THR A 90 -4.05 -3.15 -4.36
CA THR A 90 -3.48 -1.95 -3.72
C THR A 90 -2.93 -0.94 -4.73
N LEU A 91 -2.34 -1.42 -5.83
CA LEU A 91 -1.88 -0.57 -6.94
C LEU A 91 -3.06 0.06 -7.68
N VAL A 92 -4.13 -0.71 -7.94
CA VAL A 92 -5.35 -0.17 -8.53
C VAL A 92 -5.91 0.96 -7.67
N ILE A 93 -6.05 0.74 -6.36
CA ILE A 93 -6.54 1.74 -5.41
C ILE A 93 -5.63 2.98 -5.40
N PHE A 94 -4.31 2.78 -5.40
CA PHE A 94 -3.35 3.88 -5.45
C PHE A 94 -3.54 4.74 -6.70
N PHE A 95 -3.60 4.12 -7.89
CA PHE A 95 -3.75 4.87 -9.14
C PHE A 95 -5.13 5.50 -9.32
N THR A 96 -6.17 4.96 -8.68
CA THR A 96 -7.53 5.49 -8.77
C THR A 96 -7.81 6.63 -7.77
N TRP A 97 -7.26 6.60 -6.56
CA TRP A 97 -7.58 7.59 -5.50
C TRP A 97 -6.38 8.35 -4.97
N THR A 98 -5.29 7.66 -4.62
CA THR A 98 -4.11 8.29 -4.00
C THR A 98 -3.35 9.18 -4.97
N GLN A 99 -3.04 8.67 -6.18
CA GLN A 99 -2.24 9.37 -7.17
C GLN A 99 -2.94 10.61 -7.73
N PRO A 100 -4.24 10.59 -8.06
CA PRO A 100 -4.93 11.81 -8.48
C PRO A 100 -4.91 12.90 -7.40
N ALA A 101 -5.08 12.54 -6.12
CA ALA A 101 -4.98 13.49 -5.02
C ALA A 101 -3.56 14.05 -4.85
N ASN A 102 -2.53 13.21 -5.01
CA ASN A 102 -1.14 13.68 -5.05
C ASN A 102 -0.94 14.70 -6.18
N LEU A 103 -1.37 14.40 -7.41
CA LEU A 103 -1.18 15.29 -8.55
C LEU A 103 -1.93 16.62 -8.38
N ALA A 104 -3.20 16.57 -7.96
CA ALA A 104 -4.04 17.76 -7.78
C ALA A 104 -3.54 18.72 -6.67
N THR A 105 -2.77 18.21 -5.71
CA THR A 105 -2.18 19.00 -4.63
C THR A 105 -0.71 19.34 -4.86
N ALA A 106 -0.17 19.04 -6.05
CA ALA A 106 1.27 19.10 -6.34
C ALA A 106 2.10 18.40 -5.25
N PHE A 107 1.71 17.17 -4.92
CA PHE A 107 2.25 16.35 -3.84
C PHE A 107 2.13 17.03 -2.48
N TRP A 108 0.93 17.52 -2.16
CA TRP A 108 0.59 18.19 -0.90
C TRP A 108 1.43 19.45 -0.61
N THR A 109 1.85 20.16 -1.67
CA THR A 109 2.54 21.46 -1.57
C THR A 109 1.65 22.63 -1.93
N GLN A 110 0.52 22.36 -2.60
CA GLN A 110 -0.49 23.36 -2.97
C GLN A 110 -1.85 23.00 -2.39
N VAL A 111 -2.61 24.04 -2.05
CA VAL A 111 -3.91 23.93 -1.40
C VAL A 111 -5.02 24.27 -2.41
N PRO A 112 -5.57 23.30 -3.14
CA PRO A 112 -6.70 23.54 -4.04
C PRO A 112 -8.00 23.76 -3.24
N GLU A 113 -9.01 24.35 -3.88
CA GLU A 113 -10.33 24.62 -3.26
C GLU A 113 -10.97 23.35 -2.68
N ASN A 114 -10.87 22.23 -3.39
CA ASN A 114 -11.44 20.93 -3.02
C ASN A 114 -10.53 20.07 -2.12
N TRP A 115 -9.48 20.64 -1.48
CA TRP A 115 -8.48 19.88 -0.72
C TRP A 115 -9.07 18.94 0.34
N ARG A 116 -10.21 19.28 0.97
CA ARG A 116 -10.87 18.42 1.97
C ARG A 116 -11.37 17.11 1.38
N SER A 117 -11.90 17.16 0.15
CA SER A 117 -12.33 15.97 -0.58
C SER A 117 -11.13 15.11 -0.97
N LEU A 118 -10.06 15.76 -1.47
CA LEU A 118 -8.81 15.09 -1.81
C LEU A 118 -8.16 14.43 -0.58
N ARG A 119 -8.20 15.08 0.59
CA ARG A 119 -7.78 14.51 1.87
C ARG A 119 -8.54 13.23 2.18
N GLY A 120 -9.88 13.28 2.12
CA GLY A 120 -10.69 12.09 2.36
C GLY A 120 -10.32 10.94 1.43
N ALA A 121 -10.28 11.18 0.13
CA ALA A 121 -9.91 10.17 -0.87
C ALA A 121 -8.51 9.59 -0.61
N TRP A 122 -7.53 10.43 -0.32
CA TRP A 122 -6.15 10.02 -0.08
C TRP A 122 -6.00 9.21 1.21
N GLU A 123 -6.52 9.72 2.33
CA GLU A 123 -6.38 9.09 3.64
C GLU A 123 -7.12 7.73 3.70
N TYR A 124 -8.37 7.69 3.21
CA TYR A 124 -9.14 6.44 3.21
C TYR A 124 -8.60 5.41 2.21
N SER A 125 -8.06 5.83 1.05
CA SER A 125 -7.42 4.89 0.13
C SER A 125 -6.18 4.24 0.74
N HIS A 126 -5.38 4.98 1.51
CA HIS A 126 -4.28 4.41 2.28
C HIS A 126 -4.75 3.44 3.37
N ALA A 127 -5.81 3.78 4.10
CA ALA A 127 -6.39 2.90 5.12
C ALA A 127 -6.88 1.56 4.51
N VAL A 128 -7.58 1.61 3.38
CA VAL A 128 -8.01 0.40 2.65
C VAL A 128 -6.80 -0.40 2.16
N ASN A 129 -5.79 0.27 1.61
CA ASN A 129 -4.56 -0.38 1.16
C ASN A 129 -3.78 -1.04 2.30
N ALA A 130 -3.78 -0.46 3.49
CA ALA A 130 -3.18 -1.06 4.68
C ALA A 130 -3.85 -2.40 5.01
N GLY A 131 -5.19 -2.42 5.07
CA GLY A 131 -5.95 -3.64 5.29
C GLY A 131 -5.72 -4.70 4.20
N MET A 132 -5.74 -4.29 2.93
CA MET A 132 -5.50 -5.19 1.81
C MET A 132 -4.08 -5.79 1.83
N THR A 133 -3.07 -4.97 2.11
CA THR A 133 -1.66 -5.43 2.18
C THR A 133 -1.43 -6.33 3.39
N PHE A 134 -2.10 -6.06 4.52
CA PHE A 134 -2.07 -6.93 5.69
C PHE A 134 -2.70 -8.31 5.40
N LEU A 135 -3.86 -8.34 4.74
CA LEU A 135 -4.48 -9.60 4.30
C LEU A 135 -3.58 -10.34 3.30
N ALA A 136 -2.92 -9.62 2.40
CA ALA A 136 -1.94 -10.21 1.49
C ALA A 136 -0.77 -10.83 2.28
N LEU A 137 -0.23 -10.14 3.28
CA LEU A 137 0.83 -10.68 4.15
C LEU A 137 0.40 -11.95 4.87
N CYS A 138 -0.83 -12.01 5.38
CA CYS A 138 -1.37 -13.21 6.01
C CYS A 138 -1.54 -14.40 5.04
N ALA A 139 -1.62 -14.12 3.73
CA ALA A 139 -1.78 -15.13 2.69
C ALA A 139 -0.46 -15.49 1.97
N THR A 140 0.63 -14.76 2.23
CA THR A 140 1.99 -15.00 1.71
C THR A 140 2.68 -16.17 2.43
#